data_AF-A0A7Y4C7G9-F1
#
_entry.id   AF-A0A7Y4C7G9-F1
#
_cell.length_a   1.000
_cell.length_b   1.000
_cell.length_c   1.000
_cell.angle_alpha   90.00
_cell.angle_beta   90.00
_cell.angle_gamma   90.00
#
_symmetry.space_group_name_H-M   'P 1'
#
loop_
_entity.id
_entity.type
_entity.pdbx_description
1 polymer ?
#
loop_
_entity_poly.entity_id
_entity_poly.type
_entity_poly.pdbx_seq_one_letter_code
_entity_poly.pdbx_strand_id
1 'polypeptide(L)'
;MGTSIELLTRLHSAKTVNWESVSGRSSLTADVINGAIALAEKNNTIGSYIVKAKYLDDIQALQKLNAILNKLVDDENIPPRIRPALADLIYRVLLEKPLKPQYRRVISAWSRYGNRANRSQKIISDYQKAIKSLKNAKKIKVTEKEREQVQVQIDLLKRRADSERNQLRKYAEEKALSTIACPRCRTVGSHRGGTCGTCDGKGVFKQSSEHMYNHFRHCDVRVSKSQFIEDIYPMIERTLNELYSRESDVIKAIDKNLALERMV
;
A
#
# COMPACT_ATOMS: atom_id res chain seq x y z
N MET A 1 -6.68 5.71 13.49
CA MET A 1 -5.30 5.36 13.89
C MET A 1 -5.19 5.71 15.37
N GLY A 2 -4.79 4.77 16.23
CA GLY A 2 -4.71 5.00 17.67
C GLY A 2 -3.41 5.72 18.06
N THR A 3 -3.42 6.44 19.19
CA THR A 3 -2.28 7.22 19.70
C THR A 3 -1.01 6.37 19.86
N SER A 4 -1.13 5.10 20.27
CA SER A 4 0.02 4.19 20.41
C SER A 4 0.70 3.84 19.10
N ILE A 5 -0.07 3.62 18.02
CA ILE A 5 0.50 3.32 16.70
C ILE A 5 1.21 4.55 16.13
N GLU A 6 0.66 5.73 16.39
CA GLU A 6 1.31 6.99 15.99
C GLU A 6 2.62 7.21 16.74
N LEU A 7 2.64 7.01 18.06
CA LEU A 7 3.86 7.10 18.87
C LEU A 7 4.91 6.08 18.43
N LEU A 8 4.50 4.84 18.17
CA LEU A 8 5.34 3.79 17.61
C LEU A 8 5.95 4.21 16.26
N THR A 9 5.12 4.69 15.33
CA THR A 9 5.59 5.12 14.00
C THR A 9 6.55 6.31 14.11
N ARG A 10 6.32 7.23 15.04
CA ARG A 10 7.20 8.37 15.31
C ARG A 10 8.55 7.93 15.90
N LEU A 11 8.55 6.98 16.83
CA LEU A 11 9.76 6.43 17.46
C LEU A 11 10.70 5.78 16.44
N HIS A 12 10.13 5.07 15.48
CA HIS A 12 10.88 4.37 14.42
C HIS A 12 11.12 5.23 13.17
N SER A 13 10.66 6.48 13.14
CA SER A 13 10.94 7.41 12.05
C SER A 13 12.34 8.00 12.20
N ALA A 14 13.19 7.88 11.18
CA ALA A 14 14.53 8.47 11.13
C ALA A 14 14.56 10.01 11.22
N LYS A 15 13.41 10.70 11.11
CA LYS A 15 13.34 12.14 11.37
C LYS A 15 13.46 12.38 12.88
N THR A 16 14.46 13.14 13.29
CA THR A 16 14.70 13.59 14.66
C THR A 16 13.43 14.19 15.26
N VAL A 17 12.69 13.40 16.02
CA VAL A 17 11.59 13.87 16.84
C VAL A 17 12.21 14.49 18.09
N ASN A 18 12.03 15.79 18.29
CA ASN A 18 12.34 16.42 19.58
C ASN A 18 11.31 15.90 20.59
N TRP A 19 11.64 14.81 21.27
CA TRP A 19 10.82 14.23 22.34
C TRP A 19 10.72 15.13 23.58
N GLU A 20 11.58 16.14 23.66
CA GLU A 20 11.75 17.03 24.83
C GLU A 20 10.81 18.25 24.86
N SER A 21 10.00 18.52 23.83
CA SER A 21 9.25 19.79 23.75
C SER A 21 7.77 19.70 24.12
N VAL A 22 7.39 18.90 25.11
CA VAL A 22 6.07 18.99 25.76
C VAL A 22 6.27 19.29 27.24
N SER A 23 6.56 20.56 27.53
CA SER A 23 6.65 21.08 28.88
C SER A 23 5.31 20.94 29.61
N GLY A 24 5.29 20.20 30.74
CA GLY A 24 4.33 20.45 31.82
C GLY A 24 3.69 19.24 32.52
N ARG A 25 3.66 18.03 31.93
CA ARG A 25 3.16 16.80 32.59
C ARG A 25 3.84 15.57 31.98
N SER A 26 4.38 14.68 32.83
CA SER A 26 4.98 13.36 32.50
C SER A 26 5.16 13.08 31.00
N SER A 27 6.19 13.69 30.40
CA SER A 27 6.48 13.48 28.98
C SER A 27 6.99 12.05 28.79
N LEU A 28 6.20 11.20 28.13
CA LEU A 28 6.61 9.86 27.72
C LEU A 28 7.92 9.94 26.93
N THR A 29 9.01 9.45 27.51
CA THR A 29 10.32 9.38 26.85
C THR A 29 10.35 8.19 25.88
N ALA A 30 11.31 8.22 24.95
CA ALA A 30 11.54 7.13 24.00
C ALA A 30 11.73 5.77 24.71
N ASP A 31 12.43 5.75 25.85
CA ASP A 31 12.69 4.53 26.62
C ASP A 31 11.44 3.95 27.26
N VAL A 32 10.56 4.81 27.80
CA VAL A 32 9.27 4.40 28.37
C VAL A 32 8.38 3.78 27.28
N ILE A 33 8.35 4.40 26.10
CA ILE A 33 7.58 3.87 24.97
C ILE A 33 8.16 2.51 24.51
N ASN A 34 9.48 2.40 24.38
CA ASN A 34 10.15 1.13 24.06
C ASN A 34 9.87 0.04 25.10
N GLY A 35 9.90 0.37 26.39
CA GLY A 35 9.58 -0.56 27.48
C GLY A 35 8.13 -1.05 27.43
N ALA A 36 7.17 -0.14 27.23
CA ALA A 36 5.76 -0.46 27.08
C ALA A 36 5.50 -1.39 25.88
N ILE A 37 6.21 -1.17 24.76
CA ILE A 37 6.16 -2.02 23.57
C ILE A 37 6.77 -3.39 23.87
N ALA A 38 7.99 -3.45 24.40
CA ALA A 38 8.68 -4.71 24.71
C ALA A 38 7.86 -5.62 25.65
N LEU A 39 7.16 -5.01 26.62
CA LEU A 39 6.27 -5.74 27.52
C LEU A 39 5.05 -6.33 26.79
N ALA A 40 4.46 -5.59 25.84
CA ALA A 40 3.39 -6.11 24.99
C ALA A 40 3.87 -7.23 24.06
N GLU A 41 5.09 -7.11 23.51
CA GLU A 41 5.71 -8.12 22.65
C GLU A 41 5.93 -9.46 23.33
N LYS A 42 6.36 -9.44 24.60
CA LYS A 42 6.55 -10.64 25.40
C LYS A 42 5.26 -11.47 25.51
N ASN A 43 4.12 -10.81 25.61
CA ASN A 43 2.83 -11.46 25.85
C ASN A 43 2.15 -11.93 24.57
N ASN A 44 2.42 -11.32 23.41
CA ASN A 44 1.83 -11.70 22.14
C ASN A 44 2.77 -11.42 20.95
N THR A 45 3.67 -12.35 20.71
CA THR A 45 4.70 -12.25 19.67
C THR A 45 4.14 -12.13 18.26
N ILE A 46 3.08 -12.88 17.94
CA ILE A 46 2.46 -12.85 16.60
C ILE A 46 1.80 -11.49 16.36
N GLY A 47 1.00 -10.98 17.30
CA GLY A 47 0.39 -9.66 17.20
C GLY A 47 1.44 -8.57 16.99
N SER A 48 2.57 -8.68 17.67
CA SER A 48 3.68 -7.74 17.54
C SER A 48 4.38 -7.82 16.19
N TYR A 49 4.56 -9.02 15.62
CA TYR A 49 5.03 -9.14 14.25
C TYR A 49 4.07 -8.50 13.26
N ILE A 50 2.76 -8.63 13.45
CA ILE A 50 1.76 -7.97 12.60
C ILE A 50 1.89 -6.46 12.70
N VAL A 51 1.93 -5.90 13.91
CA VAL A 51 2.04 -4.45 14.14
C VAL A 51 3.33 -3.90 13.51
N LYS A 52 4.49 -4.55 13.76
CA LYS A 52 5.77 -4.14 13.16
C LYS A 52 5.77 -4.25 11.64
N ALA A 53 5.27 -5.36 11.10
CA ALA A 53 5.18 -5.56 9.66
C ALA A 53 4.26 -4.54 8.98
N LYS A 54 3.13 -4.22 9.59
CA LYS A 54 2.07 -3.38 9.02
C LYS A 54 2.37 -1.89 9.12
N TYR A 55 2.93 -1.44 10.25
CA TYR A 55 3.09 -0.01 10.56
C TYR A 55 4.54 0.48 10.46
N LEU A 56 5.53 -0.41 10.61
CA LEU A 56 6.96 -0.05 10.57
C LEU A 56 7.70 -0.56 9.34
N ASP A 57 7.03 -1.35 8.49
CA ASP A 57 7.65 -2.07 7.36
C ASP A 57 8.91 -2.87 7.80
N ASP A 58 8.88 -3.43 9.02
CA ASP A 58 10.02 -4.18 9.60
C ASP A 58 10.25 -5.50 8.84
N ILE A 59 11.42 -5.61 8.21
CA ILE A 59 11.80 -6.75 7.35
C ILE A 59 11.81 -8.07 8.13
N GLN A 60 12.30 -8.09 9.36
CA GLN A 60 12.38 -9.31 10.17
C GLN A 60 10.97 -9.76 10.59
N ALA A 61 10.11 -8.82 10.99
CA ALA A 61 8.72 -9.10 11.31
C ALA A 61 7.96 -9.64 10.10
N LEU A 62 8.18 -9.06 8.91
CA LEU A 62 7.60 -9.55 7.65
C LEU A 62 8.03 -11.00 7.34
N GLN A 63 9.30 -11.34 7.54
CA GLN A 63 9.81 -12.70 7.36
C GLN A 63 9.19 -13.69 8.36
N LYS A 64 9.15 -13.33 9.65
CA LYS A 64 8.56 -14.16 10.71
C LYS A 64 7.07 -14.38 10.46
N LEU A 65 6.34 -13.33 10.08
CA LEU A 65 4.92 -13.41 9.74
C LEU A 65 4.67 -14.34 8.55
N ASN A 66 5.46 -14.24 7.48
CA ASN A 66 5.36 -15.18 6.35
C ASN A 66 5.60 -16.63 6.77
N ALA A 67 6.58 -16.89 7.64
CA ALA A 67 6.83 -18.24 8.14
C ALA A 67 5.65 -18.78 8.97
N ILE A 68 5.04 -17.93 9.81
CA ILE A 68 3.84 -18.27 10.58
C ILE A 68 2.66 -18.57 9.66
N LEU A 69 2.41 -17.71 8.67
CA LEU A 69 1.30 -17.90 7.74
C LEU A 69 1.43 -19.20 6.95
N ASN A 70 2.63 -19.53 6.47
CA ASN A 70 2.88 -20.80 5.79
C ASN A 70 2.57 -22.02 6.66
N LYS A 71 2.81 -21.94 7.98
CA LYS A 71 2.43 -23.01 8.93
C LYS A 71 0.92 -23.04 9.20
N LEU A 72 0.28 -21.88 9.30
CA LEU A 72 -1.16 -21.79 9.55
C LEU A 72 -2.00 -22.31 8.37
N VAL A 73 -1.48 -22.22 7.15
CA VAL A 73 -2.14 -22.77 5.96
C VAL A 73 -1.75 -24.22 5.67
N ASP A 74 -0.92 -24.83 6.51
CA ASP A 74 -0.48 -26.23 6.39
C ASP A 74 -1.55 -27.20 6.92
N ASP A 75 -2.79 -27.01 6.47
CA ASP A 75 -3.94 -27.85 6.80
C ASP A 75 -4.00 -29.04 5.82
N GLU A 76 -4.23 -30.25 6.34
CA GLU A 76 -4.36 -31.47 5.53
C GLU A 76 -5.50 -31.38 4.51
N ASN A 77 -6.55 -30.62 4.82
CA ASN A 77 -7.70 -30.42 3.94
C ASN A 77 -7.41 -29.46 2.78
N ILE A 78 -6.30 -28.72 2.83
CA ILE A 78 -5.89 -27.79 1.77
C ILE A 78 -4.78 -28.42 0.92
N PRO A 79 -5.01 -28.63 -0.40
CA PRO A 79 -4.00 -29.16 -1.29
C PRO A 79 -2.69 -28.34 -1.25
N PRO A 80 -1.51 -28.99 -1.20
CA PRO A 80 -0.22 -28.30 -1.12
C PRO A 80 -0.01 -27.23 -2.20
N ARG A 81 -0.55 -27.45 -3.41
CA ARG A 81 -0.50 -26.49 -4.53
C ARG A 81 -1.21 -25.15 -4.26
N ILE A 82 -2.16 -25.12 -3.31
CA ILE A 82 -2.96 -23.93 -2.98
C ILE A 82 -2.31 -23.13 -1.85
N ARG A 83 -1.61 -23.80 -0.93
CA ARG A 83 -1.06 -23.22 0.31
C ARG A 83 -0.23 -21.95 0.09
N PRO A 84 0.71 -21.86 -0.88
CA PRO A 84 1.49 -20.64 -1.08
C PRO A 84 0.64 -19.43 -1.51
N ALA A 85 -0.34 -19.65 -2.39
CA ALA A 85 -1.25 -18.59 -2.84
C ALA A 85 -2.21 -18.16 -1.72
N LEU A 86 -2.63 -19.10 -0.88
CA LEU A 86 -3.45 -18.82 0.30
C LEU A 86 -2.67 -17.99 1.34
N ALA A 87 -1.42 -18.36 1.62
CA ALA A 87 -0.55 -17.60 2.52
C ALA A 87 -0.31 -16.17 1.99
N ASP A 88 0.01 -15.98 0.70
CA ASP A 88 0.17 -14.64 0.09
C ASP A 88 -1.13 -13.83 0.14
N LEU A 89 -2.29 -14.46 -0.05
CA LEU A 89 -3.58 -13.80 0.08
C LEU A 89 -3.80 -13.27 1.49
N ILE A 90 -3.65 -14.13 2.51
CA ILE A 90 -3.87 -13.77 3.91
C ILE A 90 -2.88 -12.67 4.32
N TYR A 91 -1.60 -12.83 3.94
CA TYR A 91 -0.55 -11.83 4.17
C TYR A 91 -0.94 -10.46 3.61
N ARG A 92 -1.39 -10.39 2.35
CA ARG A 92 -1.79 -9.13 1.72
C ARG A 92 -2.99 -8.50 2.38
N VAL A 93 -4.00 -9.29 2.72
CA VAL A 93 -5.21 -8.77 3.38
C VAL A 93 -4.88 -8.24 4.77
N LEU A 94 -4.10 -9.00 5.55
CA LEU A 94 -3.68 -8.63 6.90
C LEU A 94 -2.87 -7.32 6.92
N LEU A 95 -1.92 -7.18 5.99
CA LEU A 95 -1.05 -6.00 5.88
C LEU A 95 -1.64 -4.86 5.05
N GLU A 96 -2.94 -4.91 4.73
CA GLU A 96 -3.65 -3.90 3.95
C GLU A 96 -2.96 -3.57 2.60
N LYS A 97 -2.41 -4.61 1.98
CA LYS A 97 -1.81 -4.55 0.65
C LYS A 97 -2.84 -5.00 -0.40
N PRO A 98 -2.78 -4.43 -1.61
CA PRO A 98 -3.70 -4.82 -2.67
C PRO A 98 -3.45 -6.26 -3.12
N LEU A 99 -4.55 -6.93 -3.49
CA LEU A 99 -4.48 -8.22 -4.18
C LEU A 99 -4.17 -8.00 -5.66
N LYS A 100 -3.53 -8.99 -6.29
CA LYS A 100 -3.19 -8.96 -7.73
C LYS A 100 -4.34 -8.52 -8.66
N PRO A 101 -5.60 -8.98 -8.48
CA PRO A 101 -6.72 -8.53 -9.32
C PRO A 101 -7.00 -7.02 -9.23
N GLN A 102 -6.64 -6.38 -8.10
CA GLN A 102 -6.89 -4.97 -7.87
C GLN A 102 -5.83 -4.06 -8.50
N TYR A 103 -4.64 -4.59 -8.83
CA TYR A 103 -3.48 -3.79 -9.28
C TYR A 103 -3.83 -2.84 -10.42
N ARG A 104 -4.55 -3.31 -11.44
CA ARG A 104 -4.94 -2.47 -12.59
C ARG A 104 -5.73 -1.24 -12.16
N ARG A 105 -6.70 -1.41 -11.26
CA ARG A 105 -7.54 -0.31 -10.74
C ARG A 105 -6.71 0.65 -9.89
N VAL A 106 -5.87 0.12 -9.01
CA VAL A 106 -5.02 0.92 -8.11
C VAL A 106 -3.97 1.71 -8.90
N ILE A 107 -3.26 1.08 -9.83
CA ILE A 107 -2.29 1.74 -10.75
C ILE A 107 -2.98 2.86 -11.52
N SER A 108 -4.16 2.60 -12.08
CA SER A 108 -4.90 3.63 -12.82
C SER A 108 -5.33 4.79 -11.92
N ALA A 109 -5.60 4.58 -10.64
CA ALA A 109 -5.94 5.65 -9.72
C ALA A 109 -4.70 6.48 -9.37
N TRP A 110 -3.56 5.84 -9.11
CA TRP A 110 -2.30 6.52 -8.78
C TRP A 110 -1.72 7.28 -9.96
N SER A 111 -1.85 6.77 -11.19
CA SER A 111 -1.43 7.48 -12.40
C SER A 111 -2.28 8.72 -12.70
N ARG A 112 -3.51 8.77 -12.17
CA ARG A 112 -4.45 9.88 -12.35
C ARG A 112 -4.42 10.92 -11.24
N TYR A 113 -4.40 10.47 -9.99
CA TYR A 113 -4.64 11.31 -8.81
C TYR A 113 -3.49 11.28 -7.80
N GLY A 114 -2.44 10.49 -8.04
CA GLY A 114 -1.28 10.46 -7.17
C GLY A 114 -0.57 11.81 -7.10
N ASN A 115 0.25 12.02 -6.07
CA ASN A 115 0.94 13.30 -5.85
C ASN A 115 1.80 13.74 -7.04
N ARG A 116 2.41 12.78 -7.76
CA ARG A 116 3.18 13.06 -8.99
C ARG A 116 2.33 13.18 -10.25
N ALA A 117 1.10 12.66 -10.25
CA ALA A 117 0.27 12.52 -11.45
C ALA A 117 -0.01 13.86 -12.13
N ASN A 118 -0.48 14.87 -11.39
CA ASN A 118 -0.82 16.17 -11.96
C ASN A 118 0.38 16.85 -12.63
N ARG A 119 1.56 16.76 -12.00
CA ARG A 119 2.81 17.31 -12.54
C ARG A 119 3.20 16.60 -13.83
N SER A 120 3.28 15.27 -13.81
CA SER A 120 3.68 14.48 -14.97
C SER A 120 2.69 14.64 -16.14
N GLN A 121 1.38 14.65 -15.87
CA GLN A 121 0.37 14.89 -16.90
C GLN A 121 0.48 16.28 -17.53
N LYS A 122 0.77 17.31 -16.73
CA LYS A 122 1.04 18.66 -17.26
C LYS A 122 2.27 18.68 -18.16
N ILE A 123 3.38 18.11 -17.71
CA ILE A 123 4.63 18.00 -18.49
C ILE A 123 4.37 17.28 -19.82
N ILE A 124 3.68 16.13 -19.79
CA ILE A 124 3.33 15.37 -21.00
C ILE A 124 2.45 16.21 -21.94
N SER A 125 1.47 16.93 -21.41
CA SER A 125 0.58 17.82 -22.19
C SER A 125 1.38 18.96 -22.85
N ASP A 126 2.31 19.56 -22.12
CA ASP A 126 3.15 20.65 -22.64
C ASP A 126 4.09 20.15 -23.75
N TYR A 127 4.67 18.95 -23.61
CA TYR A 127 5.41 18.31 -24.70
C TYR A 127 4.52 18.01 -25.91
N GLN A 128 3.29 17.52 -25.72
CA GLN A 128 2.36 17.27 -26.81
C GLN A 128 1.98 18.55 -27.57
N LYS A 129 1.77 19.67 -26.86
CA LYS A 129 1.53 20.98 -27.47
C LYS A 129 2.73 21.46 -28.28
N ALA A 130 3.94 21.35 -27.72
CA ALA A 130 5.18 21.71 -28.42
C ALA A 130 5.40 20.85 -29.67
N ILE A 131 5.16 19.53 -29.60
CA ILE A 131 5.20 18.62 -30.76
C ILE A 131 4.20 19.07 -31.83
N LYS A 132 2.97 19.43 -31.45
CA LYS A 132 1.96 19.92 -32.41
C LYS A 132 2.40 21.21 -33.09
N SER A 133 2.97 22.15 -32.32
CA SER A 133 3.52 23.40 -32.85
C SER A 133 4.66 23.15 -33.85
N LEU A 134 5.63 22.31 -33.48
CA LEU A 134 6.74 21.94 -34.36
C LEU A 134 6.28 21.19 -35.61
N LYS A 135 5.28 20.31 -35.50
CA LYS A 135 4.68 19.65 -36.67
C LYS A 135 4.07 20.65 -37.65
N ASN A 136 3.44 21.71 -37.15
CA ASN A 136 2.91 22.79 -37.99
C ASN A 136 4.05 23.62 -38.60
N ALA A 137 5.06 23.98 -37.80
CA ALA A 137 6.23 24.71 -38.29
C ALA A 137 6.98 23.93 -39.39
N LYS A 138 7.12 22.60 -39.24
CA LYS A 138 7.74 21.72 -40.24
C LYS A 138 7.09 21.84 -41.62
N LYS A 139 5.77 22.02 -41.69
CA LYS A 139 5.03 22.17 -42.96
C LYS A 139 5.39 23.44 -43.73
N ILE A 140 5.84 24.48 -43.02
CA ILE A 140 6.15 25.80 -43.59
C ILE A 140 7.64 25.89 -43.99
N LYS A 141 8.48 24.94 -43.56
CA LYS A 141 9.91 24.93 -43.90
C LYS A 141 10.14 24.57 -45.36
N VAL A 142 11.01 25.37 -46.00
CA VAL A 142 11.29 25.31 -47.44
C VAL A 142 12.41 24.32 -47.73
N THR A 143 13.46 24.31 -46.91
CA THR A 143 14.60 23.41 -47.14
C THR A 143 14.45 22.08 -46.40
N GLU A 144 14.96 21.00 -46.99
CA GLU A 144 14.93 19.68 -46.36
C GLU A 144 15.75 19.65 -45.06
N LYS A 145 16.88 20.36 -45.03
CA LYS A 145 17.72 20.50 -43.83
C LYS A 145 16.95 21.11 -42.65
N GLU A 146 16.14 22.15 -42.88
CA GLU A 146 15.29 22.73 -41.83
C GLU A 146 14.18 21.77 -41.39
N ARG A 147 13.58 21.01 -42.32
CA ARG A 147 12.56 20.01 -42.00
C ARG A 147 13.13 18.89 -41.13
N GLU A 148 14.35 18.45 -41.42
CA GLU A 148 15.08 17.44 -40.66
C GLU A 148 15.44 17.94 -39.27
N GLN A 149 15.93 19.17 -39.13
CA GLN A 149 16.19 19.78 -37.82
C GLN A 149 14.94 19.85 -36.94
N VAL A 150 13.79 20.25 -37.50
CA VAL A 150 12.51 20.26 -36.78
C VAL A 150 12.07 18.84 -36.44
N GLN A 151 12.32 17.86 -37.31
CA GLN A 151 12.02 16.45 -37.05
C GLN A 151 12.82 15.90 -35.87
N VAL A 152 14.12 16.20 -35.78
CA VAL A 152 14.97 15.84 -34.64
C VAL A 152 14.41 16.39 -33.32
N GLN A 153 13.96 17.65 -33.31
CA GLN A 153 13.33 18.25 -32.13
C GLN A 153 12.01 17.58 -31.75
N ILE A 154 11.16 17.24 -32.74
CA ILE A 154 9.92 16.47 -32.52
C ILE A 154 10.24 15.13 -31.86
N ASP A 155 11.22 14.40 -32.38
CA ASP A 155 11.55 13.07 -31.88
C ASP A 155 12.19 13.12 -30.49
N LEU A 156 12.99 14.15 -30.20
CA LEU A 156 13.49 14.41 -28.85
C LEU A 156 12.33 14.64 -27.85
N LEU A 157 11.35 15.48 -28.21
CA LEU A 157 10.19 15.73 -27.35
C LEU A 157 9.31 14.49 -27.15
N LYS A 158 9.14 13.66 -28.19
CA LYS A 158 8.44 12.37 -28.05
C LYS A 158 9.14 11.47 -27.04
N ARG A 159 10.47 11.30 -27.16
CA ARG A 159 11.27 10.50 -26.22
C ARG A 159 11.14 11.01 -24.78
N ARG A 160 11.15 12.33 -24.58
CA ARG A 160 10.93 12.95 -23.25
C ARG A 160 9.53 12.67 -22.71
N ALA A 161 8.49 12.81 -23.54
CA ALA A 161 7.12 12.48 -23.13
C ALA A 161 6.94 11.01 -22.77
N ASP A 162 7.57 10.09 -23.51
CA ASP A 162 7.51 8.66 -23.24
C ASP A 162 8.30 8.30 -21.97
N SER A 163 9.45 8.92 -21.74
CA SER A 163 10.19 8.80 -20.48
C SER A 163 9.34 9.24 -19.28
N GLU A 164 8.67 10.40 -19.38
CA GLU A 164 7.80 10.89 -18.31
C GLU A 164 6.61 9.95 -18.06
N ARG A 165 5.99 9.41 -19.11
CA ARG A 165 4.93 8.39 -18.99
C ARG A 165 5.42 7.14 -18.27
N ASN A 166 6.61 6.67 -18.63
CA ASN A 166 7.20 5.48 -18.02
C ASN A 166 7.53 5.71 -16.53
N GLN A 167 8.06 6.88 -16.18
CA GLN A 167 8.31 7.25 -14.79
C GLN A 167 7.02 7.34 -13.97
N LEU A 168 5.96 7.97 -14.52
CA LEU A 168 4.66 8.03 -13.87
C LEU A 168 4.06 6.64 -13.66
N ARG A 169 4.20 5.76 -14.66
CA ARG A 169 3.74 4.38 -14.57
C ARG A 169 4.48 3.60 -13.49
N LYS A 170 5.82 3.65 -13.46
CA LYS A 170 6.64 3.01 -12.42
C LYS A 170 6.25 3.49 -11.03
N TYR A 171 6.10 4.81 -10.84
CA TYR A 171 5.63 5.37 -9.58
C TYR A 171 4.24 4.83 -9.18
N ALA A 172 3.31 4.74 -10.13
CA ALA A 172 1.97 4.23 -9.86
C ALA A 172 1.99 2.71 -9.55
N GLU A 173 2.86 1.94 -10.19
CA GLU A 173 3.09 0.52 -9.92
C GLU A 173 3.68 0.32 -8.51
N GLU A 174 4.73 1.05 -8.14
CA GLU A 174 5.32 1.02 -6.79
C GLU A 174 4.29 1.34 -5.71
N LYS A 175 3.48 2.39 -5.92
CA LYS A 175 2.41 2.76 -4.97
C LYS A 175 1.28 1.73 -4.93
N ALA A 176 0.95 1.14 -6.06
CA ALA A 176 -0.02 0.06 -6.14
C ALA A 176 0.47 -1.25 -5.53
N LEU A 177 1.75 -1.40 -5.19
CA LEU A 177 2.23 -2.53 -4.39
C LEU A 177 2.20 -2.22 -2.89
N SER A 178 2.38 -0.95 -2.52
CA SER A 178 2.59 -0.57 -1.12
C SER A 178 1.31 -0.25 -0.35
N THR A 179 0.21 0.15 -1.02
CA THR A 179 -0.99 0.63 -0.33
C THR A 179 -2.29 0.43 -1.11
N ILE A 180 -3.39 0.18 -0.38
CA ILE A 180 -4.77 0.22 -0.89
C ILE A 180 -5.44 1.60 -0.75
N ALA A 181 -4.71 2.61 -0.27
CA ALA A 181 -5.26 3.95 -0.08
C ALA A 181 -5.67 4.59 -1.42
N CYS A 182 -6.83 5.22 -1.44
CA CYS A 182 -7.25 6.00 -2.60
C CYS A 182 -6.45 7.30 -2.68
N PRO A 183 -5.68 7.54 -3.77
CA PRO A 183 -4.88 8.75 -3.91
C PRO A 183 -5.74 10.01 -4.11
N ARG A 184 -6.98 9.86 -4.56
CA ARG A 184 -7.89 10.98 -4.84
C ARG A 184 -8.49 11.59 -3.57
N CYS A 185 -9.04 10.76 -2.69
CA CYS A 185 -9.68 11.22 -1.44
C CYS A 185 -8.80 11.05 -0.21
N ARG A 186 -7.57 10.53 -0.36
CA ARG A 186 -6.60 10.33 0.74
C ARG A 186 -7.25 9.63 1.93
N THR A 187 -7.80 8.44 1.67
CA THR A 187 -8.50 7.58 2.65
C THR A 187 -9.80 8.12 3.25
N VAL A 188 -10.24 9.34 2.93
CA VAL A 188 -11.46 9.92 3.50
C VAL A 188 -12.74 9.30 2.93
N GLY A 189 -12.70 8.86 1.66
CA GLY A 189 -13.89 8.34 0.97
C GLY A 189 -14.80 9.41 0.37
N SER A 190 -14.64 10.68 0.73
CA SER A 190 -15.32 11.82 0.09
C SER A 190 -14.33 12.73 -0.65
N HIS A 191 -14.81 13.50 -1.62
CA HIS A 191 -14.02 14.49 -2.33
C HIS A 191 -14.92 15.59 -2.90
N ARG A 192 -14.62 16.86 -2.57
CA ARG A 192 -15.42 18.05 -2.97
C ARG A 192 -16.91 17.92 -2.63
N GLY A 193 -17.21 17.56 -1.38
CA GLY A 193 -18.58 17.54 -0.86
C GLY A 193 -19.44 16.34 -1.28
N GLY A 194 -18.90 15.38 -2.03
CA GLY A 194 -19.61 14.16 -2.42
C GLY A 194 -18.77 12.89 -2.26
N THR A 195 -19.41 11.75 -2.51
CA THR A 195 -18.79 10.42 -2.46
C THR A 195 -17.68 10.30 -3.52
N CYS A 196 -16.51 9.79 -3.13
CA CYS A 196 -15.40 9.62 -4.05
C CYS A 196 -15.64 8.44 -5.00
N GLY A 197 -16.02 8.74 -6.25
CA GLY A 197 -16.26 7.71 -7.29
C GLY A 197 -15.03 6.91 -7.73
N THR A 198 -13.83 7.22 -7.25
CA THR A 198 -12.62 6.40 -7.54
C THR A 198 -12.55 5.17 -6.63
N CYS A 199 -13.01 5.30 -5.39
CA CYS A 199 -12.98 4.24 -4.37
C CYS A 199 -14.39 3.88 -3.86
N ASP A 200 -15.43 4.34 -4.57
CA ASP A 200 -16.84 4.10 -4.24
C ASP A 200 -17.18 4.49 -2.79
N GLY A 201 -16.63 5.62 -2.32
CA GLY A 201 -16.89 6.12 -0.97
C GLY A 201 -16.06 5.50 0.15
N LYS A 202 -15.28 4.45 -0.13
CA LYS A 202 -14.64 3.64 0.93
C LYS A 202 -13.32 4.22 1.45
N GLY A 203 -12.74 5.20 0.76
CA GLY A 203 -11.41 5.74 1.06
C GLY A 203 -10.25 4.82 0.66
N VAL A 204 -10.49 3.52 0.61
CA VAL A 204 -9.53 2.48 0.25
C VAL A 204 -10.13 1.55 -0.81
N PHE A 205 -9.27 0.88 -1.56
CA PHE A 205 -9.66 -0.21 -2.47
C PHE A 205 -9.88 -1.51 -1.68
N LYS A 206 -11.01 -1.58 -0.95
CA LYS A 206 -11.35 -2.74 -0.12
C LYS A 206 -11.45 -4.01 -0.96
N GLN A 207 -10.82 -5.08 -0.50
CA GLN A 207 -10.90 -6.42 -1.08
C GLN A 207 -12.34 -6.96 -0.94
N SER A 208 -12.75 -7.80 -1.88
CA SER A 208 -14.02 -8.56 -1.83
C SER A 208 -13.71 -10.05 -1.93
N SER A 209 -14.67 -10.90 -1.60
CA SER A 209 -14.56 -12.35 -1.81
C SER A 209 -14.23 -12.71 -3.27
N GLU A 210 -14.75 -11.95 -4.23
CA GLU A 210 -14.40 -12.10 -5.65
C GLU A 210 -12.92 -11.76 -5.93
N HIS A 211 -12.39 -10.70 -5.32
CA HIS A 211 -10.96 -10.40 -5.45
C HIS A 211 -10.09 -11.50 -4.82
N MET A 212 -10.53 -12.07 -3.69
CA MET A 212 -9.86 -13.19 -3.03
C MET A 212 -9.89 -14.45 -3.91
N TYR A 213 -11.03 -14.80 -4.48
CA TYR A 213 -11.16 -15.92 -5.41
C TYR A 213 -10.25 -15.75 -6.64
N ASN A 214 -10.30 -14.56 -7.27
CA ASN A 214 -9.50 -14.28 -8.46
C ASN A 214 -7.98 -14.21 -8.15
N HIS A 215 -7.59 -13.98 -6.90
CA HIS A 215 -6.17 -13.97 -6.51
C HIS A 215 -5.47 -15.29 -6.86
N PHE A 216 -6.11 -16.44 -6.60
CA PHE A 216 -5.57 -17.75 -6.94
C PHE A 216 -5.25 -17.89 -8.42
N ARG A 217 -6.15 -17.44 -9.29
CA ARG A 217 -5.92 -17.43 -10.75
C ARG A 217 -4.72 -16.58 -11.14
N HIS A 218 -4.50 -15.45 -10.47
CA HIS A 218 -3.33 -14.60 -10.69
C HIS A 218 -2.03 -15.14 -10.06
N CYS A 219 -2.11 -16.23 -9.31
CA CYS A 219 -1.00 -17.02 -8.80
C CYS A 219 -0.85 -18.34 -9.56
N ASP A 220 -1.51 -18.49 -10.71
CA ASP A 220 -1.52 -19.71 -11.52
C ASP A 220 -2.07 -20.95 -10.78
N VAL A 221 -2.86 -20.73 -9.73
CA VAL A 221 -3.55 -21.77 -8.96
C VAL A 221 -5.00 -21.86 -9.40
N ARG A 222 -5.43 -23.05 -9.81
CA ARG A 222 -6.82 -23.34 -10.18
C ARG A 222 -7.60 -23.87 -8.98
N VAL A 223 -8.65 -23.13 -8.60
CA VAL A 223 -9.59 -23.44 -7.52
C VAL A 223 -11.00 -23.35 -8.09
N SER A 224 -11.84 -24.36 -7.85
CA SER A 224 -13.25 -24.30 -8.25
C SER A 224 -14.01 -23.32 -7.36
N LYS A 225 -15.13 -22.78 -7.83
CA LYS A 225 -15.92 -21.84 -7.03
C LYS A 225 -16.52 -22.51 -5.79
N SER A 226 -16.94 -23.77 -5.87
CA SER A 226 -17.44 -24.54 -4.72
C SER A 226 -16.35 -24.74 -3.67
N GLN A 227 -15.18 -25.26 -4.07
CA GLN A 227 -14.03 -25.45 -3.18
C GLN A 227 -13.60 -24.14 -2.51
N PHE A 228 -13.65 -23.02 -3.24
CA PHE A 228 -13.35 -21.73 -2.64
C PHE A 228 -14.34 -21.35 -1.56
N ILE A 229 -15.64 -21.52 -1.79
CA ILE A 229 -16.70 -21.11 -0.86
C ILE A 229 -16.79 -22.04 0.35
N GLU A 230 -16.66 -23.35 0.14
CA GLU A 230 -16.90 -24.37 1.16
C GLU A 230 -15.69 -24.60 2.06
N ASP A 231 -14.48 -24.65 1.47
CA ASP A 231 -13.27 -25.04 2.22
C ASP A 231 -12.36 -23.84 2.50
N ILE A 232 -12.03 -23.07 1.46
CA ILE A 232 -10.94 -22.09 1.52
C ILE A 232 -11.38 -20.78 2.18
N TYR A 233 -12.56 -20.25 1.83
CA TYR A 233 -13.04 -18.97 2.33
C TYR A 233 -13.30 -18.99 3.86
N PRO A 234 -13.94 -20.01 4.44
CA PRO A 234 -14.10 -20.10 5.89
C PRO A 234 -12.75 -20.18 6.63
N MET A 235 -11.76 -20.85 6.04
CA MET A 235 -10.40 -20.86 6.57
C MET A 235 -9.77 -19.47 6.54
N ILE A 236 -9.88 -18.75 5.41
CA ILE A 236 -9.40 -17.35 5.29
C ILE A 236 -10.02 -16.48 6.38
N GLU A 237 -11.34 -16.54 6.56
CA GLU A 237 -12.04 -15.75 7.57
C GLU A 237 -11.59 -16.10 8.99
N ARG A 238 -11.51 -17.39 9.32
CA ARG A 238 -11.06 -17.85 10.64
C ARG A 238 -9.63 -17.38 10.94
N THR A 239 -8.70 -17.58 10.00
CA THR A 239 -7.31 -17.19 10.17
C THR A 239 -7.15 -15.68 10.27
N LEU A 240 -7.84 -14.90 9.43
CA LEU A 240 -7.79 -13.44 9.51
C LEU A 240 -8.39 -12.92 10.82
N ASN A 241 -9.51 -13.47 11.29
CA ASN A 241 -10.13 -13.07 12.56
C ASN A 241 -9.19 -13.33 13.74
N GLU A 242 -8.52 -14.48 13.78
CA GLU A 242 -7.53 -14.77 14.81
C GLU A 242 -6.36 -13.76 14.77
N LEU A 243 -5.82 -13.49 13.58
CA LEU A 243 -4.69 -12.58 13.42
C LEU A 243 -5.06 -11.12 13.75
N TYR A 244 -6.25 -10.66 13.37
CA TYR A 244 -6.76 -9.35 13.75
C TYR A 244 -7.03 -9.23 15.25
N SER A 245 -7.49 -10.30 15.90
CA SER A 245 -7.61 -10.32 17.36
C SER A 245 -6.24 -10.15 18.01
N ARG A 246 -5.23 -10.91 17.55
CA ARG A 246 -3.86 -10.80 18.07
C ARG A 246 -3.24 -9.42 17.84
N GLU A 247 -3.47 -8.82 16.68
CA GLU A 247 -3.08 -7.41 16.39
C GLU A 247 -3.75 -6.45 17.39
N SER A 248 -5.06 -6.58 17.59
CA SER A 248 -5.83 -5.74 18.52
C SER A 248 -5.36 -5.87 19.96
N ASP A 249 -5.07 -7.09 20.42
CA ASP A 249 -4.63 -7.36 21.79
C ASP A 249 -3.28 -6.70 22.09
N VAL A 250 -2.35 -6.72 21.13
CA VAL A 250 -1.06 -6.02 21.27
C VAL A 250 -1.25 -4.51 21.31
N ILE A 251 -2.06 -3.95 20.41
CA ILE A 251 -2.33 -2.50 20.41
C ILE A 251 -2.93 -2.07 21.76
N LYS A 252 -3.92 -2.81 22.27
CA LYS A 252 -4.52 -2.54 23.58
C LYS A 252 -3.53 -2.68 24.73
N ALA A 253 -2.63 -3.67 24.67
CA ALA A 253 -1.59 -3.84 25.67
C ALA A 253 -0.61 -2.66 25.67
N ILE A 254 -0.20 -2.17 24.50
CA ILE A 254 0.64 -0.97 24.37
C ILE A 254 -0.10 0.25 24.93
N ASP A 255 -1.36 0.47 24.54
CA ASP A 255 -2.18 1.58 25.05
C ASP A 255 -2.28 1.54 26.58
N LYS A 256 -2.53 0.36 27.16
CA LYS A 256 -2.61 0.15 28.61
C LYS A 256 -1.28 0.47 29.30
N ASN A 257 -0.17 -0.05 28.79
CA ASN A 257 1.16 0.17 29.37
C ASN A 257 1.52 1.66 29.32
N LEU A 258 1.29 2.34 28.20
CA LEU A 258 1.53 3.77 28.08
C LEU A 258 0.63 4.61 29.00
N ALA A 259 -0.61 4.18 29.25
CA ALA A 259 -1.49 4.85 30.19
C ALA A 259 -0.99 4.74 31.63
N LEU A 260 -0.47 3.58 32.04
CA LEU A 260 0.12 3.38 33.38
C LEU A 260 1.33 4.30 33.60
N GLU A 261 2.21 4.40 32.61
CA GLU A 261 3.41 5.24 32.70
C GLU A 261 3.11 6.75 32.72
N ARG A 262 1.93 7.18 32.24
CA ARG A 262 1.50 8.59 32.34
C ARG A 262 0.99 8.96 33.73
N MET A 263 0.60 7.97 34.53
CA MET A 263 0.07 8.16 35.88
C MET A 263 1.15 8.14 36.97
N VAL A 264 2.38 7.76 36.60
CA VAL A 264 3.59 7.81 37.43
C VAL A 264 4.29 9.16 37.22
#